data_AF-A0A386ZCR7-F1
#
_entry.id   AF-A0A386ZCR7-F1
#
_cell.length_a   1.000
_cell.length_b   1.000
_cell.length_c   1.000
_cell.angle_alpha   90.00
_cell.angle_beta   90.00
_cell.angle_gamma   90.00
#
_symmetry.space_group_name_H-M   'P 1'
#
loop_
_entity.id
_entity.type
_entity.pdbx_description
1 polymer ?
#
loop_
_entity_poly.entity_id
_entity_poly.type
_entity_poly.pdbx_seq_one_letter_code
_entity_poly.pdbx_strand_id
1 'polypeptide(L)'
;MAALIADMAAHGADPHHIWSGAPVAELPQLPARPVAPEPAFSDVPPLARPRCSNECREHPEHIYFACFDEPTKLRDSDVDGIAVRHYVGWTRQRPPIHRVGQHGAICRDSLVGIVPGTSDDEEAVKANDSCPQCGKPLEYRPRGMRPVGMT
;
A
#
# COMPACT_ATOMS: atom_id res chain seq x y z
N MET A 1 -1.74 -26.37 17.69
CA MET A 1 -2.88 -27.27 17.42
C MET A 1 -3.33 -28.04 18.69
N ALA A 2 -2.41 -28.60 19.47
CA ALA A 2 -2.75 -29.33 20.72
C ALA A 2 -3.46 -28.47 21.79
N ALA A 3 -3.09 -27.19 21.95
CA ALA A 3 -3.72 -26.29 22.92
C ALA A 3 -5.21 -25.99 22.62
N LEU A 4 -5.58 -25.86 21.33
CA LEU A 4 -6.95 -25.58 20.92
C LEU A 4 -7.87 -26.78 21.20
N ILE A 5 -7.37 -28.00 20.98
CA ILE A 5 -8.13 -29.24 21.22
C ILE A 5 -8.38 -29.44 22.72
N ALA A 6 -7.36 -29.16 23.55
CA ALA A 6 -7.50 -29.26 25.01
C ALA A 6 -8.52 -28.24 25.56
N ASP A 7 -8.53 -27.02 25.01
CA ASP A 7 -9.43 -25.96 25.44
C ASP A 7 -10.89 -26.24 25.04
N MET A 8 -11.13 -26.71 23.81
CA MET A 8 -12.46 -27.15 23.35
C MET A 8 -13.00 -28.34 24.16
N ALA A 9 -12.13 -29.26 24.57
CA ALA A 9 -12.52 -30.41 25.39
C ALA A 9 -12.92 -30.01 26.81
N ALA A 10 -12.33 -28.95 27.37
CA ALA A 10 -12.61 -28.48 28.73
C ALA A 10 -13.81 -27.53 28.80
N HIS A 11 -14.00 -26.70 27.77
CA HIS A 11 -14.93 -25.56 27.82
C HIS A 11 -16.03 -25.61 26.74
N GLY A 12 -16.09 -26.67 25.94
CA GLY A 12 -17.11 -26.89 24.91
C GLY A 12 -16.75 -26.31 23.54
N ALA A 13 -17.67 -26.43 22.58
CA ALA A 13 -17.41 -26.07 21.18
C ALA A 13 -17.27 -24.55 20.94
N ASP A 14 -17.70 -23.72 21.89
CA ASP A 14 -17.59 -22.26 21.83
C ASP A 14 -17.28 -21.67 23.22
N PRO A 15 -16.05 -21.87 23.71
CA PRO A 15 -15.68 -21.55 25.08
C PRO A 15 -15.58 -20.04 25.37
N HIS A 16 -15.64 -19.23 24.31
CA HIS A 16 -15.58 -17.78 24.37
C HIS A 16 -16.87 -17.12 23.87
N HIS A 17 -17.94 -17.89 23.66
CA HIS A 17 -19.25 -17.40 23.26
C HIS A 17 -19.24 -16.58 21.96
N ILE A 18 -18.26 -16.80 21.08
CA ILE A 18 -18.07 -16.06 19.83
C ILE A 18 -19.19 -16.40 18.84
N TRP A 19 -19.73 -17.62 18.91
CA TRP A 19 -20.72 -18.18 18.00
C TRP A 19 -22.10 -18.36 18.64
N SER A 20 -22.22 -18.16 19.95
CA SER A 20 -23.48 -18.30 20.69
C SER A 20 -24.44 -17.11 20.57
N GLY A 21 -24.13 -16.13 19.72
CA GLY A 21 -24.94 -14.92 19.55
C GLY A 21 -24.89 -13.97 20.76
N ALA A 22 -23.84 -14.07 21.57
CA ALA A 22 -23.63 -13.16 22.69
C ALA A 22 -23.48 -11.71 22.19
N PRO A 23 -23.96 -10.70 22.94
CA PRO A 23 -23.74 -9.30 22.61
C PRO A 23 -22.24 -9.02 22.46
N VAL A 24 -21.85 -8.22 21.45
CA VAL A 24 -20.45 -7.89 21.17
C VAL A 24 -19.72 -7.30 22.38
N ALA A 25 -20.45 -6.63 23.28
CA ALA A 25 -19.92 -6.07 24.53
C ALA A 25 -19.46 -7.12 25.54
N GLU A 26 -19.94 -8.36 25.44
CA GLU A 26 -19.61 -9.47 26.34
C GLU A 26 -18.47 -10.35 25.79
N LEU A 27 -18.04 -10.11 24.54
CA LEU A 27 -16.92 -10.82 23.94
C LEU A 27 -15.58 -10.35 24.54
N PRO A 28 -14.58 -11.26 24.65
CA PRO A 28 -13.24 -10.89 25.08
C PRO A 28 -12.68 -9.77 24.21
N GLN A 29 -12.38 -8.62 24.82
CA GLN A 29 -11.79 -7.51 24.11
C GLN A 29 -10.34 -7.87 23.76
N LEU A 30 -10.01 -7.85 22.47
CA LEU A 30 -8.63 -7.95 22.05
C LEU A 30 -7.86 -6.76 22.66
N PRO A 31 -6.62 -6.97 23.15
CA PRO A 31 -5.81 -5.86 23.61
C PRO A 31 -5.73 -4.81 22.52
N ALA A 32 -5.96 -3.55 22.90
CA ALA A 32 -5.87 -2.43 21.97
C ALA A 32 -4.54 -2.54 21.22
N ARG A 33 -4.62 -2.66 19.89
CA ARG A 33 -3.42 -2.71 19.07
C ARG A 33 -2.66 -1.42 19.34
N PRO A 34 -1.40 -1.47 19.81
CA PRO A 34 -0.63 -0.25 20.01
C PRO A 34 -0.64 0.52 18.69
N VAL A 35 -1.11 1.77 18.76
CA VAL A 35 -1.03 2.69 17.63
C VAL A 35 0.45 2.78 17.29
N ALA A 36 0.82 2.27 16.11
CA ALA A 36 2.18 2.42 15.64
C ALA A 36 2.49 3.93 15.64
N PRO A 37 3.66 4.36 16.14
CA PRO A 37 4.05 5.76 16.03
C PRO A 37 3.88 6.17 14.57
N GLU A 38 3.26 7.33 14.34
CA GLU A 38 3.14 7.88 13.00
C GLU A 38 4.55 7.90 12.39
N PRO A 39 4.74 7.31 11.21
CA PRO A 39 6.05 7.30 10.61
C PRO A 39 6.43 8.75 10.31
N ALA A 40 7.41 9.25 11.07
CA ALA A 40 7.97 10.58 10.87
C ALA A 40 8.80 10.56 9.59
N PHE A 41 8.14 10.66 8.44
CA PHE A 41 8.82 10.90 7.18
C PHE A 41 9.25 12.38 7.16
N SER A 42 10.49 12.62 6.72
CA SER A 42 11.13 13.93 6.69
C SER A 42 10.42 14.92 5.76
N ASP A 43 10.55 16.22 6.04
CA ASP A 43 10.15 17.35 5.17
C ASP A 43 10.78 17.31 3.75
N VAL A 44 11.74 16.41 3.51
CA VAL A 44 12.34 16.18 2.19
C VAL A 44 11.30 15.56 1.24
N PRO A 45 11.09 16.12 0.04
CA PRO A 45 10.17 15.56 -0.95
C PRO A 45 10.46 14.09 -1.27
N PRO A 46 9.45 13.23 -1.49
CA PRO A 46 9.63 11.79 -1.65
C PRO A 46 10.67 11.39 -2.69
N LEU A 47 10.68 12.03 -3.86
CA LEU A 47 11.64 11.73 -4.93
C LEU A 47 13.09 12.20 -4.64
N ALA A 48 13.29 13.06 -3.64
CA ALA A 48 14.60 13.49 -3.17
C ALA A 48 15.15 12.61 -2.03
N ARG A 49 14.33 11.70 -1.48
CA ARG A 49 14.75 10.78 -0.41
C ARG A 49 15.68 9.68 -0.94
N PRO A 50 16.56 9.11 -0.09
CA PRO A 50 17.35 7.95 -0.47
C PRO A 50 16.45 6.78 -0.91
N ARG A 51 16.84 6.13 -2.01
CA ARG A 51 16.12 4.97 -2.51
C ARG A 51 16.29 3.77 -1.59
N CYS A 52 15.20 3.06 -1.37
CA CYS A 52 15.19 1.75 -0.73
C CYS A 52 15.59 0.65 -1.72
N SER A 53 16.13 -0.44 -1.18
CA SER A 53 16.25 -1.69 -1.93
C SER A 53 14.87 -2.34 -2.11
N ASN A 54 14.74 -3.21 -3.11
CA ASN A 54 13.51 -4.00 -3.35
C ASN A 54 13.10 -4.83 -2.13
N GLU A 55 14.10 -5.25 -1.34
CA GLU A 55 13.94 -6.09 -0.15
C GLU A 55 13.87 -5.28 1.16
N CYS A 56 13.64 -3.97 1.10
CA CYS A 56 13.67 -3.12 2.28
C CYS A 56 12.65 -3.56 3.35
N ARG A 57 13.12 -3.65 4.59
CA ARG A 57 12.32 -3.97 5.78
C ARG A 57 12.43 -2.91 6.87
N GLU A 58 13.33 -1.96 6.69
CA GLU A 58 13.67 -0.91 7.65
C GLU A 58 12.54 0.11 7.79
N HIS A 59 11.95 0.51 6.66
CA HIS A 59 10.86 1.48 6.65
C HIS A 59 9.50 0.78 6.74
N PRO A 60 8.54 1.34 7.51
CA PRO A 60 7.22 0.75 7.68
C PRO A 60 6.35 0.88 6.42
N GLU A 61 6.61 1.90 5.59
CA GLU A 61 5.82 2.25 4.42
C GLU A 61 6.73 2.72 3.29
N HIS A 62 6.29 2.47 2.05
CA HIS A 62 7.05 2.78 0.85
C HIS A 62 6.15 3.30 -0.26
N ILE A 63 6.74 4.15 -1.10
CA ILE A 63 6.20 4.53 -2.40
C ILE A 63 7.10 3.89 -3.46
N TYR A 64 6.50 3.32 -4.48
CA TYR A 64 7.21 2.72 -5.60
C TYR A 64 6.74 3.32 -6.93
N PHE A 65 7.66 3.35 -7.89
CA PHE A 65 7.46 3.99 -9.19
C PHE A 65 7.77 3.01 -10.31
N ALA A 66 6.86 2.81 -11.26
CA ALA A 66 7.10 2.07 -12.48
C ALA A 66 6.96 2.97 -13.71
N CYS A 67 7.79 2.72 -14.73
CA CYS A 67 7.78 3.46 -15.99
C CYS A 67 7.77 2.48 -17.16
N PHE A 68 6.67 2.48 -17.91
CA PHE A 68 6.43 1.56 -19.01
C PHE A 68 6.74 2.23 -20.36
N ASP A 69 7.36 1.47 -21.25
CA ASP A 69 7.66 1.93 -22.61
C ASP A 69 6.37 2.26 -23.38
N GLU A 70 5.33 1.45 -23.21
CA GLU A 70 4.00 1.62 -23.80
C GLU A 70 2.90 1.69 -22.72
N PRO A 71 1.74 2.32 -23.01
CA PRO A 71 0.60 2.33 -22.09
C PRO A 71 0.19 0.91 -21.67
N THR A 72 0.30 0.63 -20.38
CA THR A 72 0.17 -0.71 -19.81
C THR A 72 -1.00 -0.76 -18.83
N LYS A 73 -1.85 -1.79 -18.94
CA LYS A 73 -2.90 -2.07 -17.95
C LYS A 73 -2.33 -2.90 -16.81
N LEU A 74 -2.53 -2.45 -15.58
CA LEU A 74 -2.06 -3.14 -14.39
C LEU A 74 -3.20 -3.89 -13.69
N ARG A 75 -2.89 -5.08 -13.18
CA ARG A 75 -3.80 -5.84 -12.31
C ARG A 75 -3.77 -5.24 -10.90
N ASP A 76 -4.85 -5.41 -10.15
CA ASP A 76 -4.93 -5.00 -8.73
C ASP A 76 -4.45 -3.56 -8.47
N SER A 77 -4.67 -2.66 -9.43
CA SER A 77 -4.23 -1.26 -9.39
C SER A 77 -5.41 -0.32 -9.12
N ASP A 78 -5.10 0.85 -8.58
CA ASP A 78 -6.03 1.95 -8.27
C ASP A 78 -6.39 2.80 -9.50
N VAL A 79 -5.94 2.42 -10.70
CA VAL A 79 -6.19 3.16 -11.95
C VAL A 79 -7.37 2.61 -12.76
N ASP A 80 -8.29 1.88 -12.13
CA ASP A 80 -9.60 1.43 -12.69
C ASP A 80 -9.55 0.83 -14.11
N GLY A 81 -8.52 0.05 -14.41
CA GLY A 81 -8.37 -0.64 -15.71
C GLY A 81 -7.93 0.26 -16.87
N ILE A 82 -7.55 1.50 -16.58
CA ILE A 82 -6.93 2.44 -17.53
C ILE A 82 -5.49 1.98 -17.82
N ALA A 83 -5.07 2.10 -19.07
CA ALA A 83 -3.68 1.85 -19.45
C ALA A 83 -2.83 3.08 -19.14
N VAL A 84 -1.76 2.91 -18.36
CA VAL A 84 -0.90 4.01 -17.88
C VAL A 84 0.54 3.82 -18.33
N ARG A 85 1.29 4.91 -18.50
CA ARG A 85 2.73 4.87 -18.82
C ARG A 85 3.62 4.98 -17.59
N HIS A 86 3.10 5.54 -16.52
CA HIS A 86 3.74 5.53 -15.22
C HIS A 86 2.78 4.92 -14.23
N TYR A 87 3.31 4.36 -13.16
CA TYR A 87 2.53 3.95 -12.02
C TYR A 87 3.27 4.29 -10.74
N VAL A 88 2.54 4.82 -9.77
CA VAL A 88 3.00 5.22 -8.45
C VAL A 88 2.02 4.55 -7.53
N GLY A 89 2.55 3.77 -6.60
CA GLY A 89 1.73 3.17 -5.57
C GLY A 89 2.39 3.26 -4.22
N TRP A 90 1.56 3.25 -3.19
CA TRP A 90 1.98 3.17 -1.80
C TRP A 90 1.75 1.77 -1.22
N THR A 91 2.58 1.36 -0.25
CA THR A 91 2.40 0.08 0.43
C THR A 91 2.98 0.04 1.84
N ARG A 92 2.28 -0.68 2.74
CA ARG A 92 2.79 -1.14 4.04
C ARG A 92 3.36 -2.57 3.99
N GLN A 93 3.33 -3.21 2.83
CA GLN A 93 3.85 -4.57 2.66
C GLN A 93 5.39 -4.54 2.68
N ARG A 94 5.97 -5.48 3.43
CA ARG A 94 7.43 -5.61 3.58
C ARG A 94 7.85 -7.04 3.23
N PRO A 95 8.71 -7.25 2.21
CA PRO A 95 9.35 -6.24 1.36
C PRO A 95 8.37 -5.59 0.36
N PRO A 96 8.61 -4.33 -0.05
CA PRO A 96 7.73 -3.58 -0.94
C PRO A 96 7.60 -4.20 -2.34
N ILE A 97 8.63 -4.93 -2.81
CA ILE A 97 8.61 -5.63 -4.10
C ILE A 97 7.46 -6.65 -4.23
N HIS A 98 6.96 -7.20 -3.11
CA HIS A 98 5.82 -8.10 -3.13
C HIS A 98 4.54 -7.40 -3.60
N ARG A 99 4.32 -6.14 -3.18
CA ARG A 99 3.17 -5.35 -3.64
C ARG A 99 3.33 -5.01 -5.12
N VAL A 100 4.52 -4.59 -5.54
CA VAL A 100 4.82 -4.33 -6.95
C VAL A 100 4.49 -5.55 -7.82
N GLY A 101 4.88 -6.74 -7.38
CA GLY A 101 4.63 -7.99 -8.09
C GLY A 101 3.15 -8.38 -8.21
N GLN A 102 2.27 -7.90 -7.32
CA GLN A 102 0.82 -8.15 -7.41
C GLN A 102 0.19 -7.49 -8.64
N HIS A 103 0.79 -6.41 -9.14
CA HIS A 103 0.38 -5.77 -10.39
C HIS A 103 0.81 -6.54 -11.65
N GLY A 104 1.63 -7.58 -11.49
CA GLY A 104 2.16 -8.44 -12.54
C GLY A 104 3.66 -8.25 -12.78
N ALA A 105 4.26 -9.20 -13.48
CA ALA A 105 5.70 -9.21 -13.78
C ALA A 105 6.15 -7.93 -14.49
N ILE A 106 5.33 -7.40 -15.41
CA ILE A 106 5.64 -6.16 -16.14
C ILE A 106 5.86 -4.96 -15.22
N CYS A 107 5.09 -4.85 -14.12
CA CYS A 107 5.26 -3.77 -13.15
C CYS A 107 6.58 -3.88 -12.40
N ARG A 108 6.92 -5.11 -12.00
CA ARG A 108 8.19 -5.41 -11.33
C ARG A 108 9.40 -5.13 -12.22
N ASP A 109 9.32 -5.54 -13.48
CA ASP A 109 10.43 -5.41 -14.43
C ASP A 109 10.59 -3.95 -14.91
N SER A 110 9.51 -3.16 -14.84
CA SER A 110 9.49 -1.72 -15.15
C SER A 110 9.69 -0.83 -13.92
N LEU A 111 10.11 -1.39 -12.79
CA LEU A 111 10.28 -0.67 -11.53
C LEU A 111 11.49 0.29 -11.61
N VAL A 112 11.22 1.57 -11.42
CA VAL A 112 12.21 2.65 -11.47
C VAL A 112 12.86 2.88 -10.11
N GLY A 113 12.09 2.73 -9.04
CA GLY A 113 12.59 2.95 -7.69
C GLY A 113 11.54 2.77 -6.61
N ILE A 114 12.04 2.66 -5.38
CA ILE A 114 11.27 2.60 -4.15
C ILE A 114 11.87 3.62 -3.19
N VAL A 115 11.03 4.38 -2.50
CA VAL A 115 11.44 5.35 -1.47
C VAL A 115 10.58 5.17 -0.22
N PRO A 116 11.06 5.55 0.97
CA PRO A 116 10.20 5.61 2.14
C PRO A 116 9.17 6.74 1.98
N GLY A 117 7.91 6.48 2.32
CA GLY A 117 6.85 7.51 2.28
C GLY A 117 5.44 7.00 2.61
N THR A 118 4.54 7.95 2.86
CA THR A 118 3.13 7.72 3.22
C THR A 118 2.21 7.60 1.99
N SER A 119 0.93 7.34 2.24
CA SER A 119 -0.12 7.51 1.22
C SER A 119 -0.24 8.96 0.74
N ASP A 120 -0.09 9.93 1.63
CA ASP A 120 -0.25 11.35 1.31
C ASP A 120 0.92 11.84 0.43
N ASP A 121 2.13 11.35 0.73
CA ASP A 121 3.31 11.53 -0.12
C ASP A 121 3.05 10.95 -1.53
N GLU A 122 2.37 9.81 -1.64
CA GLU A 122 2.03 9.19 -2.93
C GLU A 122 1.05 10.05 -3.74
N GLU A 123 -0.01 10.56 -3.10
CA GLU A 123 -0.93 11.49 -3.73
C GLU A 123 -0.23 12.78 -4.18
N ALA A 124 0.64 13.33 -3.33
CA ALA A 124 1.43 14.52 -3.65
C ALA A 124 2.34 14.29 -4.86
N VAL A 125 3.00 13.14 -4.95
CA VAL A 125 3.88 12.78 -6.07
C VAL A 125 3.08 12.57 -7.36
N LYS A 126 1.92 11.89 -7.30
CA LYS A 126 1.04 11.74 -8.47
C LYS A 126 0.59 13.10 -9.03
N ALA A 127 0.36 14.09 -8.16
CA ALA A 127 -0.15 15.40 -8.55
C ALA A 127 0.95 16.36 -9.05
N ASN A 128 2.14 16.34 -8.44
CA ASN A 128 3.10 17.44 -8.59
C ASN A 128 4.42 17.06 -9.27
N ASP A 129 4.74 15.77 -9.35
CA ASP A 129 6.08 15.32 -9.73
C ASP A 129 6.16 14.67 -11.12
N SER A 130 7.40 14.53 -11.58
CA SER A 130 7.76 13.90 -12.84
C SER A 130 8.52 12.59 -12.61
N CYS A 131 8.35 11.65 -13.53
CA CYS A 131 8.99 10.36 -13.51
C CYS A 131 10.53 10.52 -13.52
N PRO A 132 11.26 9.95 -12.54
CA PRO A 132 12.71 10.10 -12.48
C PRO A 132 13.46 9.35 -13.60
N GLN A 133 12.79 8.48 -14.35
CA GLN A 133 13.39 7.78 -15.51
C GLN A 133 13.23 8.57 -16.81
N CYS A 134 12.04 9.10 -17.10
CA CYS A 134 11.72 9.68 -18.41
C CYS A 134 11.34 11.17 -18.39
N GLY A 135 11.26 11.78 -17.20
CA GLY A 135 10.96 13.21 -17.00
C GLY A 135 9.52 13.64 -17.28
N LYS A 136 8.61 12.71 -17.62
CA LYS A 136 7.20 13.01 -17.89
C LYS A 136 6.38 13.04 -16.58
N PRO A 137 5.25 13.77 -16.53
CA PRO A 137 4.40 13.80 -15.35
C PRO A 137 3.94 12.42 -14.89
N LEU A 138 3.85 12.24 -13.56
CA LEU A 138 3.38 11.01 -12.91
C LEU A 138 1.85 10.94 -12.79
N GLU A 139 1.13 12.01 -13.15
CA GLU A 139 -0.34 12.06 -13.10
C GLU A 139 -0.99 11.03 -14.04
N TYR A 140 -2.01 10.31 -13.54
CA TYR A 140 -2.80 9.33 -14.33
C TYR A 140 -4.07 9.90 -14.93
N ARG A 141 -4.49 11.09 -14.51
CA ARG A 141 -5.74 11.67 -14.99
C ARG A 141 -5.57 12.09 -16.45
N PRO A 142 -6.55 11.75 -17.32
CA PRO A 142 -6.54 12.27 -18.67
C PRO A 142 -6.60 13.80 -18.61
N ARG A 143 -5.64 14.47 -19.27
CA ARG A 143 -5.63 15.93 -19.41
C ARG A 143 -7.01 16.39 -19.91
N GLY A 144 -7.72 17.16 -19.09
CA GLY A 144 -9.03 17.72 -19.43
C GLY A 144 -10.15 17.43 -18.43
N MET A 145 -9.95 16.53 -17.47
CA MET A 145 -10.91 16.32 -16.37
C MET A 145 -10.61 17.33 -15.25
N ARG A 146 -11.27 18.49 -15.28
CA ARG A 146 -11.28 19.43 -14.14
C ARG A 146 -11.92 18.72 -12.94
N PRO A 147 -11.41 18.92 -11.71
CA PRO A 147 -12.11 18.43 -10.52
C PRO A 147 -13.51 19.03 -10.50
N VAL A 148 -14.52 18.16 -10.44
CA VAL A 148 -15.89 18.58 -10.16
C VAL A 148 -15.92 18.95 -8.68
N GLY A 149 -15.99 20.25 -8.38
CA GLY A 149 -16.20 20.73 -7.01
C GLY A 149 -15.10 21.65 -6.47
N MET A 150 -14.95 22.83 -7.09
CA MET A 150 -14.57 24.05 -6.38
C MET A 150 -15.48 25.16 -6.91
N THR A 151 -16.60 25.35 -6.24
CA THR A 151 -17.45 26.55 -6.31
C THR A 151 -17.63 27.06 -4.90
#